data_AF-A0A9P0QTP9-F1
#
_entry.id   AF-A0A9P0QTP9-F1
#
_cell.length_a   1.000
_cell.length_b   1.000
_cell.length_c   1.000
_cell.angle_alpha   90.00
_cell.angle_beta   90.00
_cell.angle_gamma   90.00
#
_symmetry.space_group_name_H-M   'P 1'
#
loop_
_entity.id
_entity.type
_entity.pdbx_description
1 polymer ?
#
loop_
_entity_poly.entity_id
_entity_poly.type
_entity_poly.pdbx_seq_one_letter_code
_entity_poly.pdbx_strand_id
1 'polypeptide(L)'
;MSHKAEYLPDRGTSISSILQGGYNHPLAREWQSEKQLTKSMFIFPLFVSDQPDEEEVIPSLPNIKRFGLNRLVPYVRGLVDKGLRAVILFGVPLAEGSKDPEGTNADDPNGPVIQSIKILKKEFPDLYIMCDVCLCEYTSHGHCGVLDEDGSLNQKLSVRRLAAVAVNYAKAGANCVAPSDMVDGRIKEMKLGLIEAGLAHKCLLMSYSAKFSGGLYGPFRDAACSSPGQGDRKSYQLPPTASGLARRALARDMEEGADAIIVKPSTFYLDIISDAAKLCKDYPVCAYHVSGEYAMLHAAAEKGVVDLKQIAFESHQGFLRAGARLIISYFTPEFLEWLD
;
A
#
# COMPACT_ATOMS: atom_id res chain seq x y z
N MET A 1 -8.30 7.27 -62.67
CA MET A 1 -6.90 6.88 -62.35
C MET A 1 -6.91 6.20 -60.99
N SER A 2 -6.30 5.03 -60.83
CA SER A 2 -6.18 4.42 -59.51
C SER A 2 -5.08 5.14 -58.73
N HIS A 3 -5.41 5.66 -57.55
CA HIS A 3 -4.41 6.17 -56.62
C HIS A 3 -3.40 5.04 -56.29
N LYS A 4 -2.10 5.38 -56.25
CA LYS A 4 -1.00 4.46 -55.92
C LYS A 4 -0.30 4.97 -54.65
N ALA A 5 0.25 4.04 -53.88
CA ALA A 5 1.11 4.39 -52.75
C ALA A 5 2.35 5.14 -53.25
N GLU A 6 2.63 6.29 -52.64
CA GLU A 6 3.85 7.07 -52.84
C GLU A 6 4.88 6.68 -51.79
N TYR A 7 6.14 6.54 -52.20
CA TYR A 7 7.27 6.29 -51.30
C TYR A 7 8.30 7.41 -51.48
N LEU A 8 8.70 8.04 -50.38
CA LEU A 8 9.74 9.09 -50.40
C LEU A 8 11.12 8.48 -50.72
N PRO A 9 12.08 9.29 -51.23
CA PRO A 9 13.44 8.80 -51.50
C PRO A 9 14.17 8.29 -50.25
N ASP A 10 14.92 7.20 -50.42
CA ASP A 10 15.79 6.63 -49.38
C ASP A 10 16.99 7.55 -49.09
N ARG A 11 17.34 7.65 -47.80
CA ARG A 11 18.45 8.47 -47.28
C ARG A 11 19.52 7.63 -46.58
N GLY A 12 19.38 6.30 -46.56
CA GLY A 12 20.20 5.39 -45.78
C GLY A 12 19.85 5.40 -44.28
N THR A 13 20.17 4.32 -43.58
CA THR A 13 19.90 4.21 -42.13
C THR A 13 21.16 4.46 -41.31
N SER A 14 21.07 5.36 -40.33
CA SER A 14 22.15 5.60 -39.35
C SER A 14 22.18 4.49 -38.29
N ILE A 15 23.37 4.10 -37.84
CA ILE A 15 23.55 3.17 -36.72
C ILE A 15 22.80 3.67 -35.47
N SER A 16 22.79 4.99 -35.22
CA SER A 16 22.08 5.60 -34.07
C SER A 16 20.56 5.37 -34.07
N SER A 17 19.99 4.99 -35.21
CA SER A 17 18.56 4.70 -35.36
C SER A 17 18.21 3.23 -35.11
N ILE A 18 19.21 2.34 -35.00
CA ILE A 18 19.01 0.89 -34.89
C ILE A 18 18.99 0.46 -33.42
N LEU A 19 17.80 0.31 -32.84
CA LEU A 19 17.61 -0.21 -31.48
C LEU A 19 17.03 -1.64 -31.45
N GLN A 20 16.42 -2.09 -32.55
CA GLN A 20 15.65 -3.34 -32.62
C GLN A 20 16.45 -4.60 -32.24
N GLY A 21 17.77 -4.56 -32.42
CA GLY A 21 18.67 -5.65 -32.00
C GLY A 21 18.57 -5.98 -30.50
N GLY A 22 18.23 -5.00 -29.65
CA GLY A 22 18.16 -5.17 -28.19
C GLY A 22 16.89 -5.83 -27.66
N TYR A 23 15.83 -5.98 -28.47
CA TYR A 23 14.51 -6.44 -27.99
C TYR A 23 13.76 -7.35 -28.99
N ASN A 24 14.45 -7.91 -29.99
CA ASN A 24 13.88 -8.76 -31.03
C ASN A 24 13.45 -10.17 -30.55
N HIS A 25 14.00 -10.65 -29.44
CA HIS A 25 13.75 -11.97 -28.88
C HIS A 25 13.02 -11.87 -27.52
N PRO A 26 12.13 -12.82 -27.15
CA PRO A 26 11.48 -12.81 -25.83
C PRO A 26 12.44 -12.60 -24.66
N LEU A 27 13.51 -13.40 -24.58
CA LEU A 27 14.56 -13.25 -23.56
C LEU A 27 15.26 -11.88 -23.62
N ALA A 28 15.47 -11.32 -24.81
CA ALA A 28 16.10 -10.01 -24.94
C ALA A 28 15.22 -8.90 -24.34
N ARG A 29 13.88 -9.02 -24.44
CA ARG A 29 12.95 -8.08 -23.78
C ARG A 29 13.02 -8.17 -22.25
N GLU A 30 13.18 -9.37 -21.71
CA GLU A 30 13.37 -9.56 -20.26
C GLU A 30 14.69 -8.94 -19.77
N TRP A 31 15.77 -9.06 -20.55
CA TRP A 31 17.07 -8.45 -20.22
C TRP A 31 17.04 -6.92 -20.18
N GLN A 32 16.09 -6.27 -20.86
CA GLN A 32 15.92 -4.82 -20.78
C GLN A 32 15.33 -4.36 -19.43
N SER A 33 14.76 -5.26 -18.64
CA SER A 33 14.25 -4.92 -17.31
C SER A 33 15.41 -4.82 -16.31
N GLU A 34 15.49 -3.70 -15.59
CA GLU A 34 16.45 -3.54 -14.48
C GLU A 34 16.09 -4.43 -13.27
N LYS A 35 14.82 -4.85 -13.18
CA LYS A 35 14.29 -5.69 -12.10
C LYS A 35 13.11 -6.50 -12.61
N GLN A 36 13.10 -7.79 -12.26
CA GLN A 36 12.00 -8.71 -12.56
C GLN A 36 11.08 -8.89 -11.35
N LEU A 37 9.80 -9.13 -11.61
CA LEU A 37 8.83 -9.45 -10.56
C LEU A 37 9.17 -10.80 -9.93
N THR A 38 9.09 -10.89 -8.61
CA THR A 38 9.22 -12.13 -7.86
C THR A 38 8.17 -12.17 -6.76
N LYS A 39 7.75 -13.38 -6.34
CA LYS A 39 6.71 -13.57 -5.32
C LYS A 39 7.00 -12.81 -4.02
N SER A 40 8.25 -12.75 -3.58
CA SER A 40 8.65 -12.07 -2.33
C SER A 40 8.51 -10.55 -2.36
N MET A 41 8.27 -9.93 -3.52
CA MET A 41 8.01 -8.49 -3.61
C MET A 41 6.58 -8.13 -3.18
N PHE A 42 5.67 -9.09 -3.18
CA PHE A 42 4.24 -8.85 -2.93
C PHE A 42 3.91 -8.85 -1.43
N ILE A 43 3.13 -7.84 -1.05
CA ILE A 43 2.56 -7.65 0.28
C ILE A 43 1.04 -7.64 0.10
N PHE A 44 0.35 -8.59 0.75
CA PHE A 44 -1.08 -8.73 0.58
C PHE A 44 -1.89 -7.98 1.66
N PRO A 45 -2.81 -7.07 1.29
CA PRO A 45 -3.74 -6.45 2.24
C PRO A 45 -4.74 -7.45 2.84
N LEU A 46 -4.93 -7.40 4.15
CA LEU A 46 -5.96 -8.18 4.87
C LEU A 46 -6.84 -7.24 5.71
N PHE A 47 -8.15 -7.31 5.48
CA PHE A 47 -9.16 -6.61 6.30
C PHE A 47 -9.64 -7.55 7.40
N VAL A 48 -9.38 -7.19 8.66
CA VAL A 48 -9.65 -8.05 9.81
C VAL A 48 -10.72 -7.44 10.71
N SER A 49 -11.76 -8.23 10.97
CA SER A 49 -12.95 -7.84 11.74
C SER A 49 -12.87 -8.28 13.19
N ASP A 50 -13.62 -7.59 14.05
CA ASP A 50 -13.87 -7.97 15.45
C ASP A 50 -14.95 -9.05 15.60
N GLN A 51 -15.62 -9.45 14.51
CA GLN A 51 -16.54 -10.59 14.47
C GLN A 51 -15.78 -11.88 14.11
N PRO A 52 -15.58 -12.84 15.04
CA PRO A 52 -14.62 -13.93 14.84
C PRO A 52 -14.89 -14.84 13.64
N ASP A 53 -16.15 -15.05 13.27
CA ASP A 53 -16.57 -15.98 12.21
C ASP A 53 -16.89 -15.30 10.88
N GLU A 54 -16.72 -13.96 10.78
CA GLU A 54 -17.05 -13.20 9.57
C GLU A 54 -16.18 -13.64 8.37
N GLU A 55 -16.82 -13.72 7.20
CA GLU A 55 -16.17 -13.88 5.90
C GLU A 55 -17.01 -13.13 4.86
N GLU A 56 -16.93 -11.80 4.90
CA GLU A 56 -17.83 -10.91 4.15
C GLU A 56 -17.16 -10.43 2.87
N VAL A 57 -17.83 -10.61 1.73
CA VAL A 57 -17.36 -10.07 0.44
C VAL A 57 -17.49 -8.55 0.45
N ILE A 58 -16.49 -7.84 -0.08
CA ILE A 58 -16.54 -6.40 -0.26
C ILE A 58 -16.92 -6.11 -1.72
N PRO A 59 -18.17 -5.74 -2.05
CA PRO A 59 -18.63 -5.72 -3.44
C PRO A 59 -17.88 -4.74 -4.34
N SER A 60 -17.42 -3.62 -3.79
CA SER A 60 -16.66 -2.61 -4.54
C SER A 60 -15.19 -3.01 -4.76
N LEU A 61 -14.71 -4.06 -4.09
CA LEU A 61 -13.32 -4.54 -4.16
C LEU A 61 -13.30 -6.02 -4.58
N PRO A 62 -13.32 -6.31 -5.90
CA PRO A 62 -13.50 -7.66 -6.44
C PRO A 62 -12.59 -8.71 -5.80
N ASN A 63 -13.13 -9.89 -5.48
CA ASN A 63 -12.42 -11.03 -4.89
C ASN A 63 -11.79 -10.82 -3.50
N ILE A 64 -11.96 -9.64 -2.89
CA ILE A 64 -11.47 -9.35 -1.55
C ILE A 64 -12.61 -9.47 -0.54
N LYS A 65 -12.27 -10.00 0.64
CA LYS A 65 -13.18 -10.19 1.75
C LYS A 65 -12.64 -9.56 3.03
N ARG A 66 -13.54 -9.28 3.96
CA ARG A 66 -13.23 -9.00 5.36
C ARG A 66 -13.36 -10.30 6.15
N PHE A 67 -12.37 -10.57 7.00
CA PHE A 67 -12.26 -11.83 7.71
C PHE A 67 -12.29 -11.62 9.22
N GLY A 68 -13.08 -12.44 9.91
CA GLY A 68 -12.93 -12.72 11.32
C GLY A 68 -11.73 -13.61 11.60
N LEU A 69 -11.27 -13.60 12.86
CA LEU A 69 -10.08 -14.34 13.29
C LEU A 69 -10.13 -15.85 12.98
N ASN A 70 -11.30 -16.49 13.10
CA ASN A 70 -11.49 -17.92 12.86
C ASN A 70 -11.39 -18.30 11.37
N ARG A 71 -11.65 -17.33 10.48
CA ARG A 71 -11.60 -17.51 9.02
C ARG A 71 -10.27 -17.07 8.40
N LEU A 72 -9.55 -16.19 9.10
CA LEU A 72 -8.29 -15.61 8.64
C LEU A 72 -7.18 -16.66 8.41
N VAL A 73 -6.96 -17.55 9.38
CA VAL A 73 -5.84 -18.51 9.33
C VAL A 73 -5.97 -19.50 8.15
N PRO A 74 -7.11 -20.18 7.92
CA PRO A 74 -7.27 -21.05 6.76
C PRO A 74 -7.03 -20.32 5.43
N TYR A 75 -7.51 -19.09 5.31
CA TYR A 75 -7.35 -18.29 4.10
C TYR A 75 -5.87 -17.93 3.84
N VAL A 76 -5.17 -17.43 4.86
CA VAL A 76 -3.74 -17.09 4.76
C VAL A 76 -2.89 -18.32 4.50
N ARG A 77 -3.23 -19.49 5.07
CA ARG A 77 -2.51 -20.76 4.81
C ARG A 77 -2.44 -21.08 3.32
N GLY A 78 -3.58 -20.99 2.62
CA GLY A 78 -3.64 -21.27 1.19
C GLY A 78 -2.79 -20.33 0.34
N LEU A 79 -2.49 -19.11 0.82
CA LEU A 79 -1.60 -18.15 0.14
C LEU A 79 -0.13 -18.39 0.52
N VAL A 80 0.15 -18.72 1.77
CA VAL A 80 1.50 -19.10 2.24
C VAL A 80 2.01 -20.34 1.51
N ASP A 81 1.15 -21.34 1.31
CA ASP A 81 1.48 -22.55 0.54
C ASP A 81 1.87 -22.24 -0.92
N LYS A 82 1.39 -21.11 -1.47
CA LYS A 82 1.75 -20.60 -2.81
C LYS A 82 2.95 -19.65 -2.81
N GLY A 83 3.56 -19.39 -1.65
CA GLY A 83 4.76 -18.58 -1.49
C GLY A 83 4.51 -17.14 -1.01
N LEU A 84 3.35 -16.81 -0.44
CA LEU A 84 3.12 -15.51 0.21
C LEU A 84 4.13 -15.29 1.34
N ARG A 85 4.82 -14.13 1.33
CA ARG A 85 5.84 -13.79 2.34
C ARG A 85 5.46 -12.65 3.27
N ALA A 86 4.54 -11.77 2.87
CA ALA A 86 4.19 -10.59 3.65
C ALA A 86 2.71 -10.24 3.53
N VAL A 87 2.15 -9.72 4.63
CA VAL A 87 0.78 -9.20 4.71
C VAL A 87 0.78 -7.82 5.34
N ILE A 88 -0.21 -6.99 5.01
CA ILE A 88 -0.48 -5.73 5.70
C ILE A 88 -1.90 -5.75 6.26
N LEU A 89 -2.01 -5.61 7.58
CA LEU A 89 -3.27 -5.71 8.32
C LEU A 89 -3.98 -4.35 8.41
N PHE A 90 -5.28 -4.36 8.14
CA PHE A 90 -6.22 -3.26 8.36
C PHE A 90 -7.35 -3.74 9.29
N GLY A 91 -7.48 -3.12 10.46
CA GLY A 91 -8.54 -3.44 11.41
C GLY A 91 -9.85 -2.78 11.04
N VAL A 92 -10.94 -3.52 11.11
CA VAL A 92 -12.29 -3.04 10.80
C VAL A 92 -13.21 -3.41 11.97
N PRO A 93 -13.14 -2.67 13.10
CA PRO A 93 -14.03 -2.92 14.20
C PRO A 93 -15.46 -2.49 13.83
N LEU A 94 -16.42 -3.41 14.01
CA LEU A 94 -17.82 -3.25 13.67
C LEU A 94 -18.72 -3.17 14.91
N ALA A 95 -18.21 -3.58 16.09
CA ALA A 95 -18.96 -3.52 17.32
C ALA A 95 -19.42 -2.08 17.62
N GLU A 96 -20.66 -1.94 18.10
CA GLU A 96 -21.20 -0.64 18.49
C GLU A 96 -20.35 -0.02 19.62
N GLY A 97 -20.10 1.29 19.55
CA GLY A 97 -19.24 1.98 20.52
C GLY A 97 -17.74 1.72 20.34
N SER A 98 -17.32 0.98 19.31
CA SER A 98 -15.91 0.73 19.04
C SER A 98 -15.14 1.94 18.49
N LYS A 99 -15.85 3.02 18.11
CA LYS A 99 -15.26 4.24 17.57
C LYS A 99 -15.52 5.44 18.47
N ASP A 100 -14.47 6.21 18.74
CA ASP A 100 -14.51 7.43 19.56
C ASP A 100 -13.64 8.54 18.95
N PRO A 101 -13.60 9.77 19.50
CA PRO A 101 -12.81 10.86 18.89
C PRO A 101 -11.28 10.64 18.90
N GLU A 102 -10.76 9.75 19.75
CA GLU A 102 -9.31 9.53 19.92
C GLU A 102 -8.80 8.25 19.25
N GLY A 103 -9.72 7.44 18.70
CA GLY A 103 -9.40 6.13 18.15
C GLY A 103 -8.88 5.18 19.22
N THR A 104 -9.48 5.13 20.41
CA THR A 104 -9.00 4.32 21.54
C THR A 104 -8.76 2.86 21.16
N ASN A 105 -9.63 2.28 20.32
CA ASN A 105 -9.52 0.87 19.93
C ASN A 105 -8.50 0.58 18.82
N ALA A 106 -7.76 1.58 18.34
CA ALA A 106 -6.70 1.37 17.34
C ALA A 106 -5.61 0.42 17.83
N ASP A 107 -5.36 0.33 19.14
CA ASP A 107 -4.39 -0.58 19.74
C ASP A 107 -4.96 -1.39 20.91
N ASP A 108 -6.28 -1.65 20.87
CA ASP A 108 -6.91 -2.55 21.82
C ASP A 108 -6.23 -3.93 21.73
N PRO A 109 -5.66 -4.46 22.84
CA PRO A 109 -5.07 -5.79 22.87
C PRO A 109 -6.01 -6.92 22.44
N ASN A 110 -7.33 -6.69 22.52
CA ASN A 110 -8.39 -7.60 22.08
C ASN A 110 -8.97 -7.23 20.70
N GLY A 111 -8.53 -6.10 20.13
CA GLY A 111 -8.93 -5.64 18.82
C GLY A 111 -8.41 -6.52 17.68
N PRO A 112 -9.00 -6.39 16.49
CA PRO A 112 -8.79 -7.32 15.39
C PRO A 112 -7.34 -7.35 14.88
N VAL A 113 -6.63 -6.21 14.88
CA VAL A 113 -5.24 -6.15 14.43
C VAL A 113 -4.31 -6.91 15.37
N ILE A 114 -4.34 -6.63 16.68
CA ILE A 114 -3.44 -7.28 17.64
C ILE A 114 -3.71 -8.78 17.75
N GLN A 115 -4.98 -9.19 17.73
CA GLN A 115 -5.33 -10.61 17.71
C GLN A 115 -4.84 -11.29 16.43
N SER A 116 -4.95 -10.62 15.27
CA SER A 116 -4.43 -11.12 14.00
C SER A 116 -2.91 -11.24 13.99
N ILE A 117 -2.17 -10.27 14.54
CA ILE A 117 -0.71 -10.37 14.70
C ILE A 117 -0.35 -11.63 15.49
N LYS A 118 -0.98 -11.83 16.65
CA LYS A 118 -0.67 -12.97 17.54
C LYS A 118 -0.95 -14.31 16.87
N ILE A 119 -2.12 -14.48 16.25
CA ILE A 119 -2.48 -15.75 15.63
C ILE A 119 -1.63 -16.04 14.38
N LEU A 120 -1.37 -15.03 13.54
CA LEU A 120 -0.57 -15.21 12.33
C LEU A 120 0.89 -15.48 12.67
N LYS A 121 1.44 -14.86 13.74
CA LYS A 121 2.79 -15.20 14.23
C LYS A 121 2.90 -16.62 14.74
N LYS A 122 1.87 -17.10 15.43
CA LYS A 122 1.83 -18.46 15.95
C LYS A 122 1.77 -19.49 14.82
N GLU A 123 0.88 -19.27 13.85
CA GLU A 123 0.60 -20.24 12.78
C GLU A 123 1.59 -20.16 11.61
N PHE A 124 2.14 -18.96 11.34
CA PHE A 124 3.07 -18.69 10.24
C PHE A 124 4.28 -17.87 10.73
N PRO A 125 5.23 -18.46 11.47
CA PRO A 125 6.35 -17.73 12.06
C PRO A 125 7.21 -16.94 11.06
N ASP A 126 7.34 -17.46 9.83
CA ASP A 126 8.12 -16.86 8.73
C ASP A 126 7.34 -15.80 7.93
N LEU A 127 6.04 -15.61 8.20
CA LEU A 127 5.25 -14.57 7.58
C LEU A 127 5.66 -13.20 8.14
N TYR A 128 5.96 -12.28 7.22
CA TYR A 128 6.30 -10.90 7.55
C TYR A 128 5.02 -10.09 7.75
N ILE A 129 4.71 -9.74 9.00
CA ILE A 129 3.45 -9.09 9.36
C ILE A 129 3.66 -7.59 9.46
N MET A 130 2.98 -6.86 8.59
CA MET A 130 2.93 -5.42 8.57
C MET A 130 1.57 -4.95 9.10
N CYS A 131 1.52 -3.81 9.77
CA CYS A 131 0.27 -3.20 10.23
C CYS A 131 0.15 -1.77 9.72
N ASP A 132 -1.00 -1.42 9.15
CA ASP A 132 -1.30 -0.01 8.90
C ASP A 132 -1.45 0.73 10.24
N VAL A 133 -0.81 1.89 10.36
CA VAL A 133 -0.96 2.75 11.53
C VAL A 133 -1.69 4.02 11.12
N CYS A 134 -2.94 4.13 11.56
CA CYS A 134 -3.83 5.26 11.31
C CYS A 134 -4.98 5.20 12.32
N LEU A 135 -5.70 6.31 12.50
CA LEU A 135 -6.89 6.35 13.37
C LEU A 135 -8.21 6.33 12.60
N CYS A 136 -8.20 6.29 11.26
CA CYS A 136 -9.42 6.48 10.48
C CYS A 136 -10.44 5.34 10.58
N GLU A 137 -10.01 4.10 10.80
CA GLU A 137 -10.95 2.99 11.06
C GLU A 137 -11.56 3.05 12.46
N TYR A 138 -10.92 3.76 13.39
CA TYR A 138 -11.22 3.74 14.82
C TYR A 138 -11.84 5.03 15.35
N THR A 139 -11.81 6.11 14.56
CA THR A 139 -12.37 7.39 14.98
C THR A 139 -13.84 7.52 14.61
N SER A 140 -14.63 8.13 15.49
CA SER A 140 -16.07 8.38 15.24
C SER A 140 -16.30 9.34 14.06
N HIS A 141 -15.34 10.22 13.78
CA HIS A 141 -15.38 11.17 12.66
C HIS A 141 -14.66 10.66 11.39
N GLY A 142 -13.95 9.53 11.43
CA GLY A 142 -13.30 8.92 10.25
C GLY A 142 -12.11 9.70 9.67
N HIS A 143 -11.50 10.60 10.45
CA HIS A 143 -10.24 11.29 10.07
C HIS A 143 -9.03 10.48 10.52
N CYS A 144 -7.87 10.74 9.91
CA CYS A 144 -6.65 9.97 10.16
C CYS A 144 -5.96 10.29 11.50
N GLY A 145 -6.41 11.31 12.24
CA GLY A 145 -5.85 11.73 13.52
C GLY A 145 -6.90 12.39 14.41
N VAL A 146 -6.47 12.82 15.60
CA VAL A 146 -7.27 13.56 16.58
C VAL A 146 -7.55 14.97 16.07
N LEU A 147 -8.75 15.49 16.32
CA LEU A 147 -9.18 16.81 15.86
C LEU A 147 -9.20 17.84 17.00
N ASP A 148 -8.96 19.11 16.66
CA ASP A 148 -9.24 20.26 17.51
C ASP A 148 -10.74 20.61 17.51
N GLU A 149 -11.17 21.51 18.39
CA GLU A 149 -12.58 21.93 18.52
C GLU A 149 -13.16 22.51 17.22
N ASP A 150 -12.31 23.10 16.36
CA ASP A 150 -12.70 23.64 15.05
C ASP A 150 -12.78 22.57 13.94
N GLY A 151 -12.52 21.30 14.27
CA GLY A 151 -12.51 20.17 13.34
C GLY A 151 -11.23 20.04 12.52
N SER A 152 -10.24 20.91 12.72
CA SER A 152 -8.92 20.76 12.11
C SER A 152 -8.10 19.66 12.80
N LEU A 153 -7.06 19.18 12.13
CA LEU A 153 -6.23 18.09 12.66
C LEU A 153 -5.32 18.61 13.78
N ASN A 154 -5.48 18.09 15.00
CA ASN A 154 -4.57 18.36 16.10
C ASN A 154 -3.29 17.55 15.90
N GLN A 155 -2.27 18.18 15.33
CA GLN A 155 -0.99 17.54 15.01
C GLN A 155 -0.34 16.90 16.25
N LYS A 156 -0.29 17.61 17.38
CA LYS A 156 0.46 17.17 18.57
C LYS A 156 -0.15 15.95 19.24
N LEU A 157 -1.48 15.93 19.39
CA LEU A 157 -2.18 14.78 19.95
C LEU A 157 -2.16 13.60 18.98
N SER A 158 -2.35 13.86 17.68
CA SER A 158 -2.33 12.83 16.64
C SER A 158 -1.01 12.06 16.62
N VAL A 159 0.14 12.75 16.54
CA VAL A 159 1.44 12.05 16.44
C VAL A 159 1.75 11.21 17.67
N ARG A 160 1.38 11.68 18.88
CA ARG A 160 1.56 10.92 20.13
C ARG A 160 0.67 9.67 20.15
N ARG A 161 -0.60 9.82 19.77
CA ARG A 161 -1.54 8.70 19.71
C ARG A 161 -1.10 7.66 18.70
N LEU A 162 -0.72 8.09 17.50
CA LEU A 162 -0.22 7.22 16.43
C LEU A 162 1.09 6.51 16.82
N ALA A 163 2.00 7.17 17.52
CA ALA A 163 3.22 6.55 18.04
C ALA A 163 2.91 5.46 19.08
N ALA A 164 1.95 5.69 19.98
CA ALA A 164 1.49 4.67 20.91
C ALA A 164 0.93 3.44 20.19
N VAL A 165 0.08 3.64 19.17
CA VAL A 165 -0.46 2.54 18.35
C VAL A 165 0.65 1.74 17.68
N ALA A 166 1.60 2.42 17.02
CA ALA A 166 2.72 1.77 16.35
C ALA A 166 3.55 0.91 17.33
N VAL A 167 3.89 1.46 18.50
CA VAL A 167 4.64 0.74 19.53
C VAL A 167 3.85 -0.44 20.06
N ASN A 168 2.54 -0.32 20.25
CA ASN A 168 1.70 -1.41 20.75
C ASN A 168 1.53 -2.54 19.72
N TYR A 169 1.43 -2.24 18.43
CA TYR A 169 1.51 -3.27 17.37
C TYR A 169 2.87 -3.96 17.34
N ALA A 170 3.97 -3.21 17.50
CA ALA A 170 5.30 -3.78 17.57
C ALA A 170 5.48 -4.68 18.81
N LYS A 171 4.98 -4.27 19.97
CA LYS A 171 4.93 -5.10 21.20
C LYS A 171 4.11 -6.38 21.02
N ALA A 172 3.04 -6.32 20.22
CA ALA A 172 2.22 -7.49 19.89
C ALA A 172 2.92 -8.46 18.92
N GLY A 173 4.00 -8.03 18.24
CA GLY A 173 4.81 -8.88 17.36
C GLY A 173 4.79 -8.50 15.88
N ALA A 174 4.26 -7.33 15.51
CA ALA A 174 4.36 -6.85 14.13
C ALA A 174 5.83 -6.66 13.73
N ASN A 175 6.22 -7.16 12.55
CA ASN A 175 7.56 -6.93 12.01
C ASN A 175 7.72 -5.52 11.46
N CYS A 176 6.62 -4.90 11.04
CA CYS A 176 6.62 -3.60 10.41
C CYS A 176 5.38 -2.81 10.82
N VAL A 177 5.57 -1.52 11.06
CA VAL A 177 4.49 -0.54 11.21
C VAL A 177 4.52 0.40 10.00
N ALA A 178 3.36 0.61 9.38
CA ALA A 178 3.22 1.36 8.15
C ALA A 178 2.27 2.55 8.34
N PRO A 179 2.77 3.71 8.82
CA PRO A 179 1.93 4.86 9.14
C PRO A 179 1.39 5.55 7.89
N SER A 180 0.06 5.56 7.77
CA SER A 180 -0.67 6.01 6.57
C SER A 180 -1.40 7.34 6.74
N ASP A 181 -1.24 7.98 7.89
CA ASP A 181 -2.01 9.14 8.35
C ASP A 181 -1.70 10.47 7.64
N MET A 182 -0.44 10.66 7.20
CA MET A 182 0.09 11.90 6.61
C MET A 182 0.17 13.13 7.54
N VAL A 183 0.13 12.93 8.85
CA VAL A 183 0.33 13.99 9.86
C VAL A 183 1.81 14.39 9.92
N ASP A 184 2.11 15.68 9.92
CA ASP A 184 3.50 16.14 9.98
C ASP A 184 4.20 15.67 11.27
N GLY A 185 5.42 15.14 11.14
CA GLY A 185 6.27 14.73 12.28
C GLY A 185 5.96 13.36 12.91
N ARG A 186 4.99 12.59 12.38
CA ARG A 186 4.63 11.28 12.97
C ARG A 186 5.76 10.25 12.94
N ILE A 187 6.63 10.29 11.92
CA ILE A 187 7.69 9.28 11.75
C ILE A 187 8.72 9.43 12.85
N LYS A 188 9.10 10.67 13.18
CA LYS A 188 10.01 10.96 14.28
C LYS A 188 9.48 10.41 15.59
N GLU A 189 8.23 10.73 15.92
CA GLU A 189 7.62 10.31 17.19
C GLU A 189 7.51 8.78 17.28
N MET A 190 7.13 8.11 16.18
CA MET A 190 7.09 6.65 16.11
C MET A 190 8.47 6.03 16.26
N LYS A 191 9.49 6.56 15.58
CA LYS A 191 10.85 6.02 15.66
C LYS A 191 11.40 6.18 17.08
N LEU A 192 11.19 7.33 17.72
CA LEU A 192 11.56 7.55 19.12
C LEU A 192 10.83 6.59 20.06
N GLY A 193 9.51 6.43 19.91
CA GLY A 193 8.73 5.48 20.71
C GLY A 193 9.21 4.03 20.55
N LEU A 194 9.57 3.62 19.33
CA LEU A 194 10.17 2.30 19.08
C LEU A 194 11.56 2.16 19.71
N ILE A 195 12.37 3.22 19.76
CA ILE A 195 13.68 3.23 20.44
C ILE A 195 13.48 3.06 21.95
N GLU A 196 12.61 3.87 22.55
CA GLU A 196 12.32 3.84 23.99
C GLU A 196 11.74 2.50 24.44
N ALA A 197 10.90 1.87 23.61
CA ALA A 197 10.39 0.53 23.85
C ALA A 197 11.42 -0.59 23.61
N GLY A 198 12.62 -0.28 23.13
CA GLY A 198 13.65 -1.26 22.78
C GLY A 198 13.28 -2.12 21.56
N LEU A 199 12.45 -1.61 20.65
CA LEU A 199 11.89 -2.34 19.50
C LEU A 199 12.41 -1.84 18.14
N ALA A 200 13.06 -0.68 18.08
CA ALA A 200 13.55 -0.08 16.82
C ALA A 200 14.54 -0.95 16.03
N HIS A 201 15.20 -1.91 16.68
CA HIS A 201 16.12 -2.86 16.02
C HIS A 201 15.42 -4.11 15.46
N LYS A 202 14.10 -4.27 15.68
CA LYS A 202 13.30 -5.43 15.27
C LYS A 202 12.04 -5.06 14.48
N CYS A 203 11.60 -3.81 14.54
CA CYS A 203 10.41 -3.32 13.86
C CYS A 203 10.77 -2.32 12.78
N LEU A 204 10.43 -2.63 11.53
CA LEU A 204 10.62 -1.77 10.37
C LEU A 204 9.56 -0.66 10.38
N LEU A 205 9.98 0.59 10.15
CA LEU A 205 9.09 1.74 9.98
C LEU A 205 8.93 2.07 8.50
N MET A 206 7.83 1.63 7.88
CA MET A 206 7.58 1.82 6.45
C MET A 206 6.60 2.98 6.21
N SER A 207 7.11 4.16 5.95
CA SER A 207 6.27 5.35 5.85
C SER A 207 5.47 5.41 4.55
N TYR A 208 4.17 5.72 4.62
CA TYR A 208 3.47 6.27 3.46
C TYR A 208 3.88 7.71 3.22
N SER A 209 5.12 7.93 2.77
CA SER A 209 5.69 9.28 2.64
C SER A 209 5.04 10.15 1.57
N ALA A 210 4.61 9.53 0.47
CA ALA A 210 3.94 10.22 -0.62
C ALA A 210 2.56 9.61 -0.85
N LYS A 211 1.61 9.94 0.06
CA LYS A 211 0.20 9.56 -0.05
C LYS A 211 -0.64 10.76 -0.51
N PHE A 212 -1.24 10.63 -1.69
CA PHE A 212 -2.02 11.67 -2.33
C PHE A 212 -3.51 11.56 -2.01
N SER A 213 -4.20 12.70 -1.97
CA SER A 213 -5.66 12.77 -2.02
C SER A 213 -6.16 12.46 -3.44
N GLY A 214 -7.39 11.97 -3.57
CA GLY A 214 -7.96 11.69 -4.89
C GLY A 214 -9.14 10.72 -4.87
N GLY A 215 -9.63 10.38 -6.07
CA GLY A 215 -10.80 9.51 -6.27
C GLY A 215 -10.52 8.01 -6.23
N LEU A 216 -9.27 7.58 -6.06
CA LEU A 216 -8.85 6.17 -6.19
C LEU A 216 -9.01 5.32 -4.91
N TYR A 217 -9.68 5.85 -3.87
CA TYR A 217 -9.84 5.18 -2.58
C TYR A 217 -11.25 4.68 -2.27
N GLY A 218 -12.20 4.83 -3.20
CA GLY A 218 -13.60 4.48 -2.99
C GLY A 218 -13.79 3.09 -2.38
N PRO A 219 -13.34 2.02 -3.06
CA PRO A 219 -13.56 0.66 -2.55
C PRO A 219 -12.88 0.33 -1.22
N PHE A 220 -11.73 0.96 -0.92
CA PHE A 220 -11.07 0.81 0.38
C PHE A 220 -11.93 1.39 1.51
N ARG A 221 -12.63 2.51 1.27
CA ARG A 221 -13.49 3.12 2.29
C ARG A 221 -14.68 2.22 2.66
N ASP A 222 -15.19 1.48 1.69
CA ASP A 222 -16.23 0.47 1.93
C ASP A 222 -15.64 -0.71 2.74
N ALA A 223 -14.47 -1.22 2.32
CA ALA A 223 -13.77 -2.32 2.98
C ALA A 223 -13.45 -2.04 4.47
N ALA A 224 -12.92 -0.84 4.74
CA ALA A 224 -12.43 -0.43 6.06
C ALA A 224 -13.47 0.33 6.90
N CYS A 225 -14.69 0.55 6.35
CA CYS A 225 -15.73 1.38 6.95
C CYS A 225 -15.17 2.73 7.46
N SER A 226 -14.34 3.37 6.62
CA SER A 226 -13.47 4.49 7.01
C SER A 226 -13.82 5.79 6.26
N SER A 227 -15.05 5.94 5.77
CA SER A 227 -15.48 7.19 5.12
C SER A 227 -15.46 8.34 6.14
N PRO A 228 -14.88 9.52 5.82
CA PRO A 228 -14.95 10.68 6.70
C PRO A 228 -16.41 11.04 6.99
N GLY A 229 -16.73 11.31 8.26
CA GLY A 229 -18.07 11.70 8.68
C GLY A 229 -18.48 13.08 8.17
N GLN A 230 -17.54 14.03 8.13
CA GLN A 230 -17.69 15.36 7.54
C GLN A 230 -16.37 15.81 6.88
N GLY A 231 -16.46 16.64 5.84
CA GLY A 231 -15.28 17.20 5.16
C GLY A 231 -14.51 16.20 4.29
N ASP A 232 -13.22 16.47 4.10
CA ASP A 232 -12.31 15.62 3.33
C ASP A 232 -10.90 15.54 3.95
N ARG A 233 -9.99 14.82 3.29
CA ARG A 233 -8.62 14.56 3.77
C ARG A 233 -7.57 15.45 3.09
N LYS A 234 -7.98 16.48 2.34
CA LYS A 234 -7.07 17.30 1.51
C LYS A 234 -6.18 18.23 2.33
N SER A 235 -6.44 18.39 3.63
CA SER A 235 -5.61 19.19 4.54
C SER A 235 -4.33 18.47 5.00
N TYR A 236 -4.20 17.17 4.74
CA TYR A 236 -3.01 16.38 5.12
C TYR A 236 -2.57 15.38 4.04
N GLN A 237 -3.49 14.80 3.27
CA GLN A 237 -3.10 14.05 2.06
C GLN A 237 -2.63 14.99 0.97
N LEU A 238 -1.56 14.62 0.26
CA LEU A 238 -0.95 15.51 -0.74
C LEU A 238 -1.93 15.85 -1.87
N PRO A 239 -1.94 17.08 -2.40
CA PRO A 239 -2.67 17.40 -3.62
C PRO A 239 -2.10 16.62 -4.82
N PRO A 240 -2.92 16.13 -5.78
CA PRO A 240 -2.44 15.38 -6.94
C PRO A 240 -1.35 16.09 -7.77
N THR A 241 -1.36 17.41 -7.78
CA THR A 241 -0.42 18.25 -8.55
C THR A 241 0.89 18.56 -7.80
N ALA A 242 1.05 18.10 -6.57
CA ALA A 242 2.06 18.61 -5.64
C ALA A 242 3.33 17.75 -5.57
N SER A 243 4.00 17.50 -6.71
CA SER A 243 5.27 16.76 -6.75
C SER A 243 6.35 17.37 -5.85
N GLY A 244 6.41 18.70 -5.74
CA GLY A 244 7.33 19.40 -4.83
C GLY A 244 7.10 19.08 -3.34
N LEU A 245 5.84 18.92 -2.91
CA LEU A 245 5.52 18.50 -1.54
C LEU A 245 5.86 17.03 -1.33
N ALA A 246 5.59 16.16 -2.31
CA ALA A 246 5.95 14.75 -2.25
C ALA A 246 7.47 14.55 -2.04
N ARG A 247 8.30 15.25 -2.83
CA ARG A 247 9.78 15.21 -2.67
C ARG A 247 10.24 15.66 -1.28
N ARG A 248 9.62 16.70 -0.72
CA ARG A 248 9.92 17.18 0.64
C ARG A 248 9.48 16.19 1.71
N ALA A 249 8.32 15.57 1.56
CA ALA A 249 7.79 14.56 2.49
C ALA A 249 8.65 13.27 2.48
N LEU A 250 9.10 12.83 1.30
CA LEU A 250 10.07 11.74 1.15
C LEU A 250 11.37 12.02 1.89
N ALA A 251 11.96 13.21 1.68
CA ALA A 251 13.18 13.61 2.38
C ALA A 251 12.99 13.67 3.91
N ARG A 252 11.91 14.32 4.36
CA ARG A 252 11.56 14.42 5.78
C ARG A 252 11.46 13.06 6.44
N ASP A 253 10.68 12.15 5.87
CA ASP A 253 10.42 10.88 6.54
C ASP A 253 11.67 9.99 6.62
N MET A 254 12.58 10.08 5.64
CA MET A 254 13.90 9.45 5.74
C MET A 254 14.74 10.03 6.88
N GLU A 255 14.78 11.36 7.01
CA GLU A 255 15.49 12.05 8.08
C GLU A 255 14.89 11.75 9.47
N GLU A 256 13.57 11.55 9.53
CA GLU A 256 12.84 11.17 10.75
C GLU A 256 12.97 9.67 11.12
N GLY A 257 13.60 8.85 10.26
CA GLY A 257 13.97 7.46 10.57
C GLY A 257 13.09 6.38 9.93
N ALA A 258 12.37 6.68 8.84
CA ALA A 258 11.74 5.65 8.03
C ALA A 258 12.79 4.71 7.43
N ASP A 259 12.53 3.41 7.47
CA ASP A 259 13.42 2.37 6.93
C ASP A 259 13.04 1.99 5.48
N ALA A 260 11.82 2.32 5.06
CA ALA A 260 11.30 2.17 3.71
C ALA A 260 10.17 3.18 3.47
N ILE A 261 9.86 3.46 2.21
CA ILE A 261 8.82 4.42 1.84
C ILE A 261 7.77 3.77 0.92
N ILE A 262 6.54 4.24 1.01
CA ILE A 262 5.41 3.88 0.14
C ILE A 262 4.96 5.12 -0.64
N VAL A 263 4.74 4.94 -1.94
CA VAL A 263 4.01 5.87 -2.79
C VAL A 263 2.59 5.31 -3.02
N LYS A 264 1.58 6.16 -2.78
CA LYS A 264 0.16 5.78 -2.82
C LYS A 264 -0.69 6.93 -3.39
N PRO A 265 -1.51 6.72 -4.45
CA PRO A 265 -1.65 5.54 -5.33
C PRO A 265 -0.39 5.20 -6.13
N SER A 266 -0.47 4.22 -7.04
CA SER A 266 0.68 3.68 -7.77
C SER A 266 0.75 4.10 -9.24
N THR A 267 -0.07 3.47 -10.11
CA THR A 267 -0.11 3.69 -11.57
C THR A 267 -0.25 5.16 -11.92
N PHE A 268 -1.09 5.89 -11.18
CA PHE A 268 -1.33 7.32 -11.42
C PHE A 268 -0.24 8.26 -10.88
N TYR A 269 0.82 7.71 -10.25
CA TYR A 269 1.92 8.45 -9.63
C TYR A 269 3.29 7.78 -9.88
N LEU A 270 3.46 7.12 -11.03
CA LEU A 270 4.72 6.47 -11.43
C LEU A 270 5.89 7.47 -11.49
N ASP A 271 5.62 8.73 -11.84
CA ASP A 271 6.60 9.83 -11.79
C ASP A 271 7.10 10.08 -10.37
N ILE A 272 6.22 10.01 -9.37
CA ILE A 272 6.59 10.16 -7.95
C ILE A 272 7.36 8.93 -7.45
N ILE A 273 7.04 7.72 -7.93
CA ILE A 273 7.87 6.53 -7.67
C ILE A 273 9.27 6.72 -8.23
N SER A 274 9.39 7.29 -9.43
CA SER A 274 10.70 7.61 -10.03
C SER A 274 11.48 8.67 -9.24
N ASP A 275 10.81 9.71 -8.76
CA ASP A 275 11.42 10.71 -7.87
C ASP A 275 11.88 10.07 -6.56
N ALA A 276 11.06 9.20 -5.97
CA ALA A 276 11.39 8.49 -4.75
C ALA A 276 12.57 7.53 -4.95
N ALA A 277 12.65 6.82 -6.08
CA ALA A 277 13.78 5.94 -6.38
C ALA A 277 15.12 6.70 -6.49
N LYS A 278 15.08 7.98 -6.92
CA LYS A 278 16.28 8.84 -6.97
C LYS A 278 16.64 9.42 -5.60
N LEU A 279 15.66 9.96 -4.89
CA LEU A 279 15.86 10.62 -3.59
C LEU A 279 16.13 9.62 -2.46
N CYS A 280 15.42 8.50 -2.48
CA CYS A 280 15.46 7.43 -1.49
C CYS A 280 16.22 6.21 -2.02
N LYS A 281 17.25 6.41 -2.86
CA LYS A 281 17.96 5.33 -3.60
C LYS A 281 18.46 4.19 -2.71
N ASP A 282 18.86 4.52 -1.48
CA ASP A 282 19.41 3.58 -0.49
C ASP A 282 18.30 2.90 0.34
N TYR A 283 17.03 3.22 0.11
CA TYR A 283 15.87 2.70 0.80
C TYR A 283 14.99 1.85 -0.12
N PRO A 284 14.25 0.85 0.41
CA PRO A 284 13.17 0.21 -0.31
C PRO A 284 12.05 1.19 -0.63
N VAL A 285 11.68 1.25 -1.91
CA VAL A 285 10.50 1.97 -2.40
C VAL A 285 9.39 0.95 -2.67
N CYS A 286 8.23 1.17 -2.06
CA CYS A 286 7.04 0.35 -2.21
C CYS A 286 5.96 1.10 -3.00
N ALA A 287 5.34 0.43 -3.96
CA ALA A 287 4.13 0.92 -4.62
C ALA A 287 2.89 0.32 -3.95
N TYR A 288 1.86 1.12 -3.69
CA TYR A 288 0.56 0.60 -3.28
C TYR A 288 -0.41 0.67 -4.45
N HIS A 289 -0.76 -0.47 -5.03
CA HIS A 289 -1.82 -0.60 -6.03
C HIS A 289 -3.18 -0.55 -5.34
N VAL A 290 -3.76 0.66 -5.29
CA VAL A 290 -4.89 0.94 -4.40
C VAL A 290 -6.18 0.33 -4.92
N SER A 291 -7.18 0.31 -4.04
CA SER A 291 -8.47 -0.32 -4.25
C SER A 291 -9.17 0.17 -5.53
N GLY A 292 -9.10 1.46 -5.83
CA GLY A 292 -9.70 2.04 -7.05
C GLY A 292 -8.91 1.71 -8.32
N GLU A 293 -7.58 1.61 -8.24
CA GLU A 293 -6.75 1.19 -9.38
C GLU A 293 -7.04 -0.28 -9.72
N TYR A 294 -7.09 -1.15 -8.69
CA TYR A 294 -7.47 -2.54 -8.83
C TYR A 294 -8.88 -2.72 -9.41
N ALA A 295 -9.89 -2.10 -8.81
CA ALA A 295 -11.27 -2.20 -9.29
C ALA A 295 -11.44 -1.62 -10.72
N MET A 296 -10.65 -0.60 -11.08
CA MET A 296 -10.62 -0.06 -12.44
C MET A 296 -10.12 -1.08 -13.47
N LEU A 297 -9.06 -1.84 -13.15
CA LEU A 297 -8.55 -2.89 -14.04
C LEU A 297 -9.56 -4.03 -14.20
N HIS A 298 -10.23 -4.45 -13.11
CA HIS A 298 -11.32 -5.41 -13.19
C HIS A 298 -12.47 -4.91 -14.07
N ALA A 299 -12.97 -3.70 -13.84
CA ALA A 299 -14.06 -3.13 -14.63
C ALA A 299 -13.71 -2.97 -16.11
N ALA A 300 -12.47 -2.62 -16.44
CA ALA A 300 -12.01 -2.53 -17.83
C ALA A 300 -11.92 -3.92 -18.48
N ALA A 301 -11.44 -4.93 -17.76
CA ALA A 301 -11.33 -6.29 -18.25
C ALA A 301 -12.71 -6.96 -18.46
N GLU A 302 -13.64 -6.76 -17.54
CA GLU A 302 -15.03 -7.23 -17.67
C GLU A 302 -15.73 -6.63 -18.90
N LYS A 303 -15.33 -5.42 -19.32
CA LYS A 303 -15.82 -4.77 -20.54
C LYS A 303 -15.05 -5.15 -21.81
N GLY A 304 -14.07 -6.04 -21.71
CA GLY A 304 -13.22 -6.44 -22.84
C GLY A 304 -12.31 -5.35 -23.37
N VAL A 305 -12.03 -4.29 -22.59
CA VAL A 305 -11.10 -3.22 -22.98
C VAL A 305 -9.66 -3.70 -22.91
N VAL A 306 -9.36 -4.56 -21.92
CA VAL A 306 -8.03 -5.14 -21.67
C VAL A 306 -8.18 -6.59 -21.22
N ASP A 307 -7.14 -7.40 -21.40
CA ASP A 307 -7.02 -8.68 -20.69
C ASP A 307 -6.52 -8.43 -19.25
N LEU A 308 -7.17 -9.04 -18.25
CA LEU A 308 -6.90 -8.76 -16.84
C LEU A 308 -5.47 -9.17 -16.43
N LYS A 309 -5.02 -10.34 -16.86
CA LYS A 309 -3.68 -10.83 -16.54
C LYS A 309 -2.63 -9.94 -17.21
N GLN A 310 -2.80 -9.63 -18.49
CA GLN A 310 -1.90 -8.78 -19.24
C GLN A 310 -1.75 -7.40 -18.61
N ILE A 311 -2.86 -6.71 -18.28
CA ILE A 311 -2.80 -5.37 -17.70
C ILE A 311 -2.30 -5.38 -16.24
N ALA A 312 -2.53 -6.46 -15.50
CA ALA A 312 -1.93 -6.65 -14.18
C ALA A 312 -0.39 -6.74 -14.29
N PHE A 313 0.14 -7.56 -15.20
CA PHE A 313 1.59 -7.60 -15.44
C PHE A 313 2.13 -6.26 -15.91
N GLU A 314 1.48 -5.59 -16.86
CA GLU A 314 1.93 -4.29 -17.41
C GLU A 314 1.99 -3.20 -16.33
N SER A 315 0.96 -3.08 -15.50
CA SER A 315 0.94 -2.14 -14.37
C SER A 315 2.02 -2.45 -13.33
N HIS A 316 2.17 -3.73 -12.93
CA HIS A 316 3.10 -4.12 -11.87
C HIS A 316 4.57 -4.07 -12.31
N GLN A 317 4.85 -4.41 -13.57
CA GLN A 317 6.16 -4.16 -14.19
C GLN A 317 6.42 -2.65 -14.33
N GLY A 318 5.37 -1.85 -14.55
CA GLY A 318 5.44 -0.38 -14.50
C GLY A 318 5.94 0.15 -13.16
N PHE A 319 5.53 -0.43 -12.03
CA PHE A 319 6.02 -0.05 -10.71
C PHE A 319 7.52 -0.32 -10.55
N LEU A 320 7.98 -1.51 -10.99
CA LEU A 320 9.40 -1.85 -10.96
C LEU A 320 10.23 -0.95 -11.87
N ARG A 321 9.74 -0.68 -13.09
CA ARG A 321 10.37 0.25 -14.04
C ARG A 321 10.52 1.66 -13.46
N ALA A 322 9.54 2.11 -12.67
CA ALA A 322 9.61 3.39 -11.98
C ALA A 322 10.57 3.37 -10.78
N GLY A 323 11.06 2.21 -10.35
CA GLY A 323 12.06 2.06 -9.28
C GLY A 323 11.54 1.44 -7.99
N ALA A 324 10.26 1.05 -7.92
CA ALA A 324 9.75 0.27 -6.80
C ALA A 324 10.45 -1.10 -6.72
N ARG A 325 10.50 -1.66 -5.51
CA ARG A 325 11.03 -3.01 -5.25
C ARG A 325 10.14 -3.85 -4.35
N LEU A 326 9.04 -3.27 -3.88
CA LEU A 326 7.98 -3.90 -3.09
C LEU A 326 6.64 -3.41 -3.63
N ILE A 327 5.61 -4.26 -3.55
CA ILE A 327 4.28 -3.97 -4.08
C ILE A 327 3.23 -4.41 -3.06
N ILE A 328 2.45 -3.47 -2.55
CA ILE A 328 1.20 -3.77 -1.86
C ILE A 328 0.11 -3.87 -2.93
N SER A 329 -0.49 -5.05 -3.11
CA SER A 329 -1.47 -5.27 -4.17
C SER A 329 -2.54 -6.31 -3.81
N TYR A 330 -3.76 -6.03 -4.23
CA TYR A 330 -4.88 -6.97 -4.16
C TYR A 330 -4.76 -8.11 -5.18
N PHE A 331 -3.94 -7.95 -6.23
CA PHE A 331 -3.60 -9.03 -7.18
C PHE A 331 -2.58 -10.04 -6.62
N THR A 332 -2.20 -9.94 -5.34
CA THR A 332 -1.19 -10.85 -4.77
C THR A 332 -1.57 -12.32 -4.93
N PRO A 333 -2.81 -12.77 -4.64
CA PRO A 333 -3.20 -14.16 -4.88
C PRO A 333 -2.97 -14.63 -6.32
N GLU A 334 -3.32 -13.80 -7.31
CA GLU A 334 -3.13 -14.09 -8.72
C GLU A 334 -1.65 -14.14 -9.12
N PHE A 335 -0.83 -13.19 -8.66
CA PHE A 335 0.61 -13.20 -8.94
C PHE A 335 1.35 -14.36 -8.27
N LEU A 336 0.87 -14.86 -7.13
CA LEU A 336 1.42 -16.08 -6.54
C LEU A 336 1.20 -17.30 -7.45
N GLU A 337 0.19 -17.31 -8.31
CA GLU A 337 -0.03 -18.39 -9.28
C GLU A 337 0.62 -18.09 -10.63
N TRP A 338 0.60 -16.84 -11.08
CA TRP A 338 1.12 -16.48 -12.40
C TRP A 338 2.64 -16.42 -12.49
N LEU A 339 3.34 -16.36 -11.35
CA LEU A 339 4.79 -16.37 -11.25
C LEU A 339 5.37 -17.76 -10.93
N ASP A 340 4.55 -18.82 -11.02
CA ASP A 340 5.02 -20.21 -10.96
C ASP A 340 5.64 -20.71 -12.27
#